data_AF-A0A9Q3I8R7-F1
#
_entry.id   AF-A0A9Q3I8R7-F1
#
_cell.length_a   1.000
_cell.length_b   1.000
_cell.length_c   1.000
_cell.angle_alpha   90.00
_cell.angle_beta   90.00
_cell.angle_gamma   90.00
#
_symmetry.space_group_name_H-M   'P 1'
#
loop_
_entity.id
_entity.type
_entity.pdbx_description
1 polymer ?
#
loop_
_entity_poly.entity_id
_entity_poly.type
_entity_poly.pdbx_seq_one_letter_code
_entity_poly.pdbx_strand_id
1 'polypeptide(L)'
;MSSKVLTRRQAHWAEFFSEFHFSITYCPGRLASHPNALSRRDNVYLERGEDLIGRNPMSIQKLIKQDEVQPLRFLAVKVECFSNLIESIQKKLWQDPQYRSILQELGKDKSVQYYSLYNSSKLL
;
A
#
# COMPACT_ATOMS: atom_id res chain seq x y z
N MET A 1 6.86 -10.75 -35.15
CA MET A 1 7.24 -10.39 -33.76
C MET A 1 6.68 -11.44 -32.84
N SER A 2 7.52 -12.32 -32.27
CA SER A 2 7.07 -13.31 -31.28
C SER A 2 6.90 -12.59 -29.94
N SER A 3 5.67 -12.47 -29.45
CA SER A 3 5.41 -11.95 -28.11
C SER A 3 5.88 -13.01 -27.11
N LYS A 4 7.09 -12.84 -26.57
CA LYS A 4 7.55 -13.65 -25.44
C LYS A 4 6.74 -13.22 -24.22
N VAL A 5 5.71 -13.98 -23.89
CA VAL A 5 4.89 -13.76 -22.69
C VAL A 5 5.77 -13.97 -21.47
N LEU A 6 5.85 -12.96 -20.61
CA LEU A 6 6.60 -13.05 -19.35
C LEU A 6 5.91 -14.05 -18.42
N THR A 7 6.70 -14.85 -17.72
CA THR A 7 6.21 -15.63 -16.59
C THR A 7 5.74 -14.72 -15.46
N ARG A 8 4.87 -15.21 -14.58
CA ARG A 8 4.35 -14.42 -13.44
C ARG A 8 5.47 -13.78 -12.60
N ARG A 9 6.55 -14.52 -12.35
CA ARG A 9 7.72 -13.99 -11.62
C ARG A 9 8.41 -12.88 -12.39
N GLN A 10 8.62 -13.04 -13.70
CA GLN A 10 9.23 -12.01 -14.53
C GLN A 10 8.35 -10.75 -14.62
N ALA A 11 7.03 -10.89 -14.73
CA ALA A 11 6.11 -9.75 -14.77
C ALA A 11 6.14 -8.93 -13.46
N HIS A 12 6.10 -9.61 -12.31
CA HIS A 12 6.18 -8.95 -11.00
C HIS A 12 7.50 -8.18 -10.82
N TRP A 13 8.64 -8.79 -11.21
CA TRP A 13 9.92 -8.09 -11.17
C TRP A 13 10.04 -6.99 -12.23
N ALA A 14 9.42 -7.14 -13.39
CA ALA A 14 9.44 -6.12 -14.44
C ALA A 14 8.71 -4.84 -14.00
N GLU A 15 7.61 -4.97 -13.24
CA GLU A 15 6.92 -3.83 -12.64
C GLU A 15 7.85 -3.05 -11.71
N PHE A 16 8.47 -3.73 -10.75
CA PHE A 16 9.44 -3.11 -9.83
C PHE A 16 10.64 -2.49 -10.55
N PHE A 17 11.19 -3.19 -11.54
CA PHE A 17 12.38 -2.73 -12.24
C PHE A 17 12.09 -1.59 -13.23
N SER A 18 10.84 -1.35 -13.60
CA SER A 18 10.47 -0.27 -14.53
C SER A 18 10.82 1.14 -14.01
N GLU A 19 10.99 1.28 -12.69
CA GLU A 19 11.39 2.53 -12.05
C GLU A 19 12.88 2.89 -12.25
N PHE A 20 13.69 1.96 -12.75
CA PHE A 20 15.14 2.11 -12.86
C PHE A 20 15.60 2.10 -14.32
N HIS A 21 16.66 2.83 -14.61
CA HIS A 21 17.37 2.71 -15.89
C HIS A 21 18.53 1.72 -15.74
N PHE A 22 18.36 0.50 -16.25
CA PHE A 22 19.34 -0.58 -16.08
C PHE A 22 19.42 -1.50 -17.30
N SER A 23 20.50 -2.29 -17.37
CA SER A 23 20.70 -3.35 -18.36
C SER A 23 21.02 -4.67 -17.65
N ILE A 24 20.35 -5.76 -18.03
CA ILE A 24 20.62 -7.09 -17.47
C ILE A 24 21.72 -7.77 -18.29
N THR A 25 22.85 -8.06 -17.66
CA THR A 25 23.96 -8.81 -18.26
C THR A 25 24.18 -10.13 -17.52
N TYR A 26 24.41 -11.22 -18.27
CA TYR A 26 24.79 -12.49 -17.67
C TYR A 26 26.23 -12.44 -17.15
N CYS A 27 26.43 -12.75 -15.88
CA CYS A 27 27.75 -12.81 -15.25
C CYS A 27 28.09 -14.26 -14.86
N PRO A 28 29.10 -14.89 -15.46
CA PRO A 28 29.54 -16.23 -15.08
C PRO A 28 30.13 -16.23 -13.66
N GLY A 29 30.02 -17.36 -12.96
CA GLY A 29 30.20 -17.45 -11.50
C GLY A 29 31.47 -16.81 -10.92
N ARG A 30 32.60 -16.86 -11.63
CA ARG A 30 33.86 -16.22 -11.17
C ARG A 30 33.75 -14.68 -11.10
N LEU A 31 32.97 -14.08 -12.00
CA LEU A 31 32.70 -12.64 -12.04
C LEU A 31 31.56 -12.23 -11.08
N ALA A 32 30.75 -13.19 -10.65
CA ALA A 32 29.70 -13.02 -9.65
C ALA A 32 30.18 -13.41 -8.23
N SER A 33 31.48 -13.35 -7.95
CA SER A 33 32.06 -13.80 -6.68
C SER A 33 31.51 -13.02 -5.48
N HIS A 34 31.36 -11.70 -5.61
CA HIS A 34 30.84 -10.84 -4.56
C HIS A 34 29.37 -11.14 -4.23
N PRO A 35 28.41 -11.10 -5.20
CA PRO A 35 27.03 -11.47 -4.89
C PRO A 35 26.89 -12.93 -4.42
N ASN A 36 27.69 -13.87 -4.96
CA ASN A 36 27.69 -15.26 -4.49
C ASN A 36 28.20 -15.41 -3.04
N ALA A 37 29.23 -14.67 -2.65
CA ALA A 37 29.70 -14.64 -1.27
C ALA A 37 28.64 -14.05 -0.33
N LEU A 38 28.02 -12.94 -0.72
CA LEU A 38 26.95 -12.31 0.05
C LEU A 38 25.73 -13.21 0.22
N SER A 39 25.33 -13.96 -0.82
CA SER A 39 24.19 -14.89 -0.74
C SER A 39 24.44 -16.13 0.14
N ARG A 40 25.71 -16.40 0.48
CA ARG A 40 26.11 -17.55 1.32
C ARG A 40 26.47 -17.14 2.75
N ARG A 41 26.17 -15.91 3.15
CA ARG A 41 26.49 -15.44 4.50
C ARG A 41 25.50 -16.03 5.50
N ASP A 42 26.00 -16.88 6.38
CA ASP A 42 25.20 -17.54 7.43
C ASP A 42 24.66 -16.54 8.46
N ASN A 43 25.28 -15.36 8.58
CA ASN A 43 24.85 -14.33 9.52
C ASN A 43 23.65 -13.48 9.05
N VAL A 44 23.17 -13.67 7.81
CA VAL A 44 22.03 -12.92 7.25
C VAL A 44 20.72 -13.71 7.34
N TYR A 45 20.79 -15.04 7.27
CA TYR A 45 19.63 -15.91 7.40
C TYR A 45 19.37 -16.25 8.86
N LEU A 46 18.11 -16.33 9.23
CA LEU A 46 17.74 -16.69 10.60
C LEU A 46 17.89 -18.17 10.85
N GLU A 47 18.26 -18.51 12.08
CA GLU A 47 17.93 -19.81 12.63
C GLU A 47 16.47 -19.83 13.10
N ARG A 48 15.89 -21.03 13.20
CA ARG A 48 14.47 -21.18 13.57
C ARG A 48 14.20 -20.54 14.94
N GLY A 49 13.31 -19.55 14.98
CA GLY A 49 12.85 -18.92 16.23
C GLY A 49 13.50 -17.58 16.56
N GLU A 50 14.27 -16.99 15.65
CA GLU A 50 14.92 -15.71 15.85
C GLU A 50 14.18 -14.53 15.20
N ASP A 51 14.37 -13.32 15.74
CA ASP A 51 13.73 -12.11 15.24
C ASP A 51 14.50 -11.51 14.05
N LEU A 52 13.87 -11.46 12.87
CA LEU A 52 14.40 -10.85 11.64
C LEU A 52 14.89 -9.40 11.86
N ILE A 53 14.12 -8.67 12.67
CA ILE A 53 14.30 -7.23 12.92
C ILE A 53 15.59 -6.95 13.70
N GLY A 54 15.96 -7.83 14.63
CA GLY A 54 17.15 -7.66 15.46
C GLY A 54 18.45 -7.87 14.69
N ARG A 55 18.49 -8.85 13.78
CA ARG A 55 19.70 -9.17 12.99
C ARG A 55 19.86 -8.31 11.73
N ASN A 56 18.76 -7.99 11.04
CA ASN A 56 18.81 -7.18 9.82
C ASN A 56 17.61 -6.23 9.75
N PRO A 57 17.67 -5.05 10.38
CA PRO A 57 16.56 -4.10 10.41
C PRO A 57 16.18 -3.58 9.01
N MET A 58 17.10 -3.65 8.04
CA MET A 58 16.89 -3.21 6.65
C MET A 58 16.18 -4.25 5.78
N SER A 59 15.95 -5.47 6.29
CA SER A 59 15.21 -6.53 5.57
C SER A 59 13.69 -6.31 5.56
N ILE A 60 13.18 -5.38 6.37
CA ILE A 60 11.76 -5.04 6.39
C ILE A 60 11.44 -4.13 5.20
N GLN A 61 11.05 -4.73 4.07
CA GLN A 61 10.25 -3.99 3.10
C GLN A 61 8.82 -3.93 3.64
N LYS A 62 8.48 -2.80 4.27
CA LYS A 62 7.08 -2.48 4.55
C LYS A 62 6.41 -2.29 3.17
N LEU A 63 5.75 -3.35 2.68
CA LEU A 63 4.98 -3.34 1.43
C LEU A 63 3.90 -2.25 1.40
N ILE A 64 3.53 -1.77 2.59
CA ILE A 64 2.56 -0.71 2.78
C ILE A 64 3.28 0.40 3.56
N LYS A 65 3.56 1.52 2.90
CA LYS A 65 4.06 2.72 3.57
C LYS A 65 2.95 3.22 4.49
N GLN A 66 3.18 3.24 5.80
CA GLN A 66 2.17 3.66 6.77
C GLN A 66 1.64 5.08 6.50
N ASP A 67 2.44 5.91 5.83
CA ASP A 67 2.06 7.27 5.42
C ASP A 67 1.03 7.30 4.26
N GLU A 68 0.90 6.21 3.49
CA GLU A 68 -0.07 6.08 2.39
C GLU A 68 -1.37 5.38 2.82
N VAL A 69 -1.39 4.78 4.02
CA VAL A 69 -2.61 4.19 4.58
C VAL A 69 -3.36 5.25 5.36
N GLN A 70 -4.17 6.04 4.66
CA GLN A 70 -5.40 6.50 5.29
C GLN A 70 -6.14 5.23 5.73
N PRO A 71 -6.49 5.04 7.02
CA PRO A 71 -7.43 3.99 7.37
C PRO A 71 -8.69 4.29 6.56
N LEU A 72 -8.99 3.45 5.58
CA LEU A 72 -10.27 3.52 4.87
C LEU A 72 -11.35 3.38 5.92
N ARG A 73 -11.97 4.50 6.28
CA ARG A 73 -13.07 4.54 7.25
C ARG A 73 -14.31 4.06 6.53
N PHE A 74 -14.51 2.76 6.54
CA PHE A 74 -15.71 2.17 5.98
C PHE A 74 -16.89 2.38 6.93
N LEU A 75 -18.00 2.90 6.40
CA LEU A 75 -19.28 2.89 7.10
C LEU A 75 -19.79 1.44 7.17
N ALA A 76 -19.57 0.79 8.31
CA ALA A 76 -20.12 -0.54 8.55
C ALA A 76 -21.63 -0.44 8.81
N VAL A 77 -22.44 -0.66 7.78
CA VAL A 77 -23.90 -0.71 7.90
C VAL A 77 -24.34 -2.17 8.00
N LYS A 78 -24.94 -2.53 9.13
CA LYS A 78 -25.62 -3.83 9.27
C LYS A 78 -26.99 -3.68 8.62
N VAL A 79 -27.19 -4.33 7.48
CA VAL A 79 -28.46 -4.31 6.75
C VAL A 79 -29.21 -5.59 7.10
N GLU A 80 -30.32 -5.47 7.82
CA GLU A 80 -31.19 -6.61 8.13
C GLU A 80 -32.22 -6.87 7.01
N CYS A 81 -32.59 -5.84 6.24
CA CYS A 81 -33.42 -5.94 5.04
C CYS A 81 -33.12 -4.79 4.06
N PHE A 82 -33.09 -5.07 2.76
CA PHE A 82 -32.75 -4.07 1.72
C PHE A 82 -33.78 -2.94 1.59
N SER A 83 -35.04 -3.19 1.95
CA SER A 83 -36.11 -2.18 1.86
C SER A 83 -35.80 -0.93 2.68
N ASN A 84 -35.07 -1.06 3.78
CA ASN A 84 -34.78 0.02 4.72
C ASN A 84 -33.29 0.40 4.74
N LEU A 85 -32.54 0.00 3.70
CA LEU A 85 -31.10 0.23 3.60
C LEU A 85 -30.78 1.73 3.57
N ILE A 86 -31.54 2.51 2.80
CA ILE A 86 -31.32 3.96 2.66
C ILE A 86 -31.50 4.66 4.01
N GLU A 87 -32.56 4.34 4.75
CA GLU A 87 -32.81 4.91 6.08
C GLU A 87 -31.72 4.51 7.08
N SER A 88 -31.25 3.28 7.00
CA SER A 88 -30.16 2.76 7.85
C SER A 88 -28.83 3.47 7.57
N ILE A 89 -28.51 3.70 6.29
CA ILE A 89 -27.34 4.48 5.87
C ILE A 89 -27.46 5.91 6.36
N GLN A 90 -28.60 6.58 6.12
CA GLN A 90 -28.82 7.96 6.55
C GLN A 90 -28.66 8.09 8.07
N LYS A 91 -29.29 7.21 8.86
CA LYS A 91 -29.18 7.23 10.33
C LYS A 91 -27.74 7.08 10.80
N LYS A 92 -26.95 6.20 10.20
CA LYS A 92 -25.54 6.01 10.55
C LYS A 92 -24.66 7.18 10.09
N LEU A 93 -24.91 7.75 8.91
CA LEU A 93 -24.25 8.97 8.45
C LEU A 93 -24.48 10.14 9.42
N TRP A 94 -25.71 10.30 9.93
CA TRP A 94 -26.02 11.32 10.93
C TRP A 94 -25.30 11.12 12.26
N GLN A 95 -24.85 9.90 12.57
CA GLN A 95 -24.06 9.61 13.77
C GLN A 95 -22.55 9.80 13.55
N ASP A 96 -22.10 9.92 12.30
CA ASP A 96 -20.70 10.09 11.95
C ASP A 96 -20.22 11.53 12.27
N PRO A 97 -19.23 11.72 13.15
CA PRO A 97 -18.71 13.04 13.49
C PRO A 97 -18.07 13.76 12.28
N GLN A 98 -17.49 13.04 11.32
CA GLN A 98 -16.87 13.66 10.14
C GLN A 98 -17.91 14.17 9.16
N TYR A 99 -18.99 13.43 8.96
CA TYR A 99 -20.12 13.90 8.14
C TYR A 99 -20.71 15.19 8.72
N ARG A 100 -20.86 15.26 10.05
CA ARG A 100 -21.32 16.48 10.73
C ARG A 100 -20.36 17.66 10.57
N SER A 101 -19.05 17.44 10.66
CA SER A 101 -18.08 18.52 10.45
C SER A 101 -18.11 19.05 9.03
N ILE A 102 -18.27 18.17 8.03
CA ILE A 102 -18.42 18.57 6.62
C ILE A 102 -19.68 19.42 6.43
N LEU A 103 -20.83 19.00 6.97
CA LEU A 103 -22.07 19.79 6.89
C LEU A 103 -21.94 21.17 7.55
N GLN A 104 -21.25 21.26 8.68
CA GLN A 104 -20.98 22.53 9.36
C GLN A 104 -20.03 23.44 8.58
N GLU A 105 -19.11 22.88 7.81
CA GLU A 105 -18.23 23.63 6.92
C GLU A 105 -18.96 24.11 5.65
N LEU A 106 -19.83 23.27 5.07
CA LEU A 106 -20.68 23.62 3.93
C LEU A 106 -21.68 24.75 4.27
N GLY A 107 -22.24 24.75 5.49
CA GLY A 107 -23.16 25.80 5.94
C GLY A 107 -22.50 27.16 6.22
N LYS A 108 -21.18 27.29 6.09
CA LYS A 108 -20.43 28.52 6.37
C LYS A 108 -20.01 29.31 5.12
N ASP A 109 -20.58 29.00 3.96
CA ASP A 109 -20.33 29.68 2.65
C ASP A 109 -18.84 29.83 2.29
N LYS A 110 -17.98 28.95 2.80
CA LYS A 110 -16.61 28.84 2.30
C LYS A 110 -16.65 27.96 1.06
N SER A 111 -16.10 28.47 -0.05
CA SER A 111 -16.00 27.78 -1.32
C SER A 111 -15.66 26.30 -1.10
N VAL A 112 -16.51 25.41 -1.61
CA VAL A 112 -16.39 23.96 -1.45
C VAL A 112 -15.08 23.52 -2.10
N GLN A 113 -13.99 23.52 -1.31
CA GLN A 113 -12.78 22.84 -1.72
C GLN A 113 -13.14 21.36 -1.76
N TYR A 114 -12.88 20.69 -2.87
CA TYR A 114 -13.26 19.31 -3.10
C TYR A 114 -12.80 18.43 -1.92
N TYR A 115 -13.76 18.00 -1.09
CA TYR A 115 -13.50 17.05 -0.02
C TYR A 115 -13.33 15.68 -0.67
N SER A 116 -12.09 15.35 -1.01
CA SER A 116 -11.73 13.98 -1.35
C SER A 116 -11.71 13.14 -0.07
N LEU A 117 -12.51 12.08 -0.03
CA LEU A 117 -12.45 11.06 1.04
C LEU A 117 -11.09 10.35 1.11
N TYR A 118 -10.21 10.59 0.13
CA TYR A 118 -8.91 9.93 -0.02
C TYR A 118 -7.71 10.84 0.27
N ASN A 119 -7.90 12.14 0.54
CA ASN A 119 -6.78 13.05 0.80
C ASN A 119 -6.91 13.74 2.15
N SER A 120 -6.02 13.41 3.09
CA SER A 120 -5.84 14.15 4.35
C SER A 120 -5.03 15.44 4.18
N SER A 121 -5.04 16.03 3.00
CA SER A 121 -4.46 17.33 2.73
C SER A 121 -5.56 18.25 2.21
N LYS A 122 -5.86 19.29 2.99
CA LYS A 122 -6.51 20.49 2.46
C LYS A 122 -5.65 20.95 1.28
N LEU A 123 -6.19 20.87 0.07
CA LEU A 123 -5.61 21.56 -1.07
C LEU A 123 -5.88 23.04 -0.85
N LEU A 124 -4.85 23.76 -0.40
CA LEU A 124 -4.85 25.22 -0.26
C LEU A 124 -5.48 25.89 -1.48
#